data_AF-A0A847H668-F1
#
_entry.id   AF-A0A847H668-F1
#
_cell.length_a   1.000
_cell.length_b   1.000
_cell.length_c   1.000
_cell.angle_alpha   90.00
_cell.angle_beta   90.00
_cell.angle_gamma   90.00
#
_symmetry.space_group_name_H-M   'P 1'
#
loop_
_entity.id
_entity.type
_entity.pdbx_description
1 polymer ?
#
loop_
_entity_poly.entity_id
_entity_poly.type
_entity_poly.pdbx_seq_one_letter_code
_entity_poly.pdbx_strand_id
1 'polypeptide(L)' 'RFSAQGQIGVILNKVADNRVPDNIAALLVENDIKIIGMLPYDKNLEYENLMVDSEMLTQAVDELLFRLNLSILGR' A
#
# COMPACT_ATOMS: atom_id res chain seq x y z
N ARG A 1 -16.31 -16.79 -9.25
CA ARG A 1 -15.97 -15.54 -9.96
C ARG A 1 -16.68 -14.41 -9.23
N PHE A 2 -15.98 -13.69 -8.35
CA PHE A 2 -16.53 -12.51 -7.68
C PHE A 2 -15.56 -11.37 -7.96
N SER A 3 -15.80 -10.62 -9.04
CA SER A 3 -15.19 -9.30 -9.15
C SER A 3 -16.04 -8.36 -8.31
N ALA A 4 -15.47 -7.77 -7.27
CA ALA A 4 -16.05 -6.57 -6.68
C ALA A 4 -16.17 -5.54 -7.82
N GLN A 5 -17.34 -4.91 -7.96
CA GLN A 5 -17.50 -3.78 -8.87
C GLN A 5 -16.45 -2.72 -8.52
N GLY A 6 -15.43 -2.61 -9.37
CA GLY A 6 -14.71 -1.37 -9.72
C GLY A 6 -13.97 -0.58 -8.64
N GLN A 7 -13.62 -1.12 -7.46
CA GLN A 7 -12.75 -0.37 -6.54
C GLN A 7 -11.33 -0.31 -7.10
N ILE A 8 -10.95 0.86 -7.63
CA ILE A 8 -9.57 1.21 -7.94
C ILE A 8 -8.89 1.57 -6.62
N GLY A 9 -7.89 0.79 -6.25
CA GLY A 9 -7.03 1.07 -5.10
C GLY A 9 -5.73 1.70 -5.55
N VAL A 10 -5.35 2.85 -4.99
CA VAL A 10 -4.04 3.47 -5.25
C VAL A 10 -3.05 3.01 -4.18
N ILE A 11 -1.87 2.58 -4.61
CA ILE A 11 -0.70 2.36 -3.76
C ILE A 11 0.16 3.61 -3.86
N LEU A 12 0.30 4.32 -2.75
CA LEU A 12 1.25 5.42 -2.66
C LEU A 12 2.61 4.85 -2.26
N ASN A 13 3.56 4.91 -3.18
CA ASN A 13 4.93 4.49 -2.95
C ASN A 13 5.78 5.69 -2.56
N LYS A 14 6.67 5.51 -1.58
CA LYS A 14 7.67 6.48 -1.13
C LYS A 14 7.09 7.72 -0.42
N VAL A 15 6.37 7.50 0.68
CA VAL A 15 6.07 8.58 1.62
C VAL A 15 6.98 8.47 2.84
N ALA A 16 7.76 9.52 3.11
CA ALA A 16 8.50 9.64 4.38
C ALA A 16 7.55 9.92 5.56
N ASP A 17 6.32 10.33 5.26
CA ASP A 17 5.25 10.64 6.21
C ASP A 17 4.03 9.78 5.82
N ASN A 18 3.46 9.03 6.75
CA ASN A 18 2.31 8.15 6.50
C ASN A 18 0.99 8.92 6.30
N ARG A 19 1.07 10.19 5.88
CA ARG A 19 -0.08 11.06 5.61
C ARG A 19 -0.16 11.34 4.13
N VAL A 20 -1.34 11.09 3.57
CA VAL A 20 -1.67 11.54 2.23
C VAL A 20 -1.96 13.04 2.29
N PRO A 21 -1.33 13.88 1.45
CA PRO A 21 -1.65 15.31 1.41
C PRO A 21 -3.14 15.54 1.17
N ASP A 22 -3.74 16.49 1.90
CA ASP A 22 -5.20 16.72 1.90
C ASP A 22 -5.78 16.94 0.49
N ASN A 23 -5.03 17.61 -0.38
CA ASN A 23 -5.42 17.83 -1.77
C ASN A 23 -5.47 16.54 -2.59
N ILE A 24 -4.58 15.58 -2.32
CA ILE A 24 -4.60 14.26 -2.96
C ILE A 24 -5.74 13.41 -2.38
N ALA A 25 -5.94 13.45 -1.06
CA ALA A 25 -7.05 12.76 -0.41
C ALA A 25 -8.41 13.24 -0.95
N ALA A 26 -8.59 14.55 -1.14
CA ALA A 26 -9.79 15.13 -1.73
C ALA A 26 -10.05 14.61 -3.15
N LEU A 27 -9.02 14.62 -4.03
CA LEU A 27 -9.14 14.10 -5.39
C LEU A 27 -9.56 12.63 -5.44
N LEU A 28 -9.02 11.80 -4.55
CA LEU A 28 -9.36 10.38 -4.48
C LEU A 28 -10.82 10.19 -4.06
N VAL A 29 -11.29 10.94 -3.06
CA VAL A 29 -12.69 10.90 -2.60
C VAL A 29 -13.64 11.38 -3.70
N GLU A 30 -13.32 12.48 -4.38
CA GLU A 30 -14.14 13.02 -5.48
C GLU A 30 -14.34 12.03 -6.63
N ASN A 31 -13.38 11.12 -6.84
CA ASN A 31 -13.40 10.13 -7.91
C ASN A 31 -13.82 8.72 -7.43
N ASP A 32 -14.32 8.58 -6.19
CA ASP A 32 -14.68 7.30 -5.55
C ASP A 32 -13.53 6.27 -5.54
N ILE A 33 -12.30 6.76 -5.43
CA ILE A 33 -11.08 5.96 -5.36
C ILE A 33 -10.70 5.76 -3.89
N LYS A 34 -10.54 4.51 -3.47
CA LYS A 34 -10.16 4.18 -2.08
C LYS A 34 -8.66 3.95 -1.96
N ILE A 35 -8.04 4.49 -0.92
CA ILE A 35 -6.68 4.11 -0.56
C ILE A 35 -6.75 2.77 0.16
N ILE A 36 -6.18 1.74 -0.45
CA ILE A 36 -6.17 0.38 0.09
C ILE A 36 -4.93 0.11 0.95
N GLY A 37 -3.86 0.89 0.80
CA GLY A 37 -2.65 0.76 1.60
C GLY A 37 -1.57 1.74 1.17
N MET A 38 -0.52 1.86 1.97
CA MET A 38 0.68 2.65 1.67
C MET A 38 1.91 1.81 1.96
N LEU A 39 2.91 1.86 1.09
CA LEU A 39 4.20 1.24 1.36
C LEU A 39 5.13 2.31 1.97
N PRO A 40 5.48 2.18 3.26
CA PRO A 40 6.32 3.16 3.92
C PRO A 40 7.73 3.14 3.33
N TYR A 41 8.40 4.27 3.37
CA TYR A 41 9.77 4.36 2.88
C TYR A 41 10.77 3.78 3.89
N ASP A 42 11.56 2.78 3.49
CA ASP A 42 12.66 2.23 4.29
C ASP A 42 14.01 2.84 3.86
N LYS A 43 14.60 3.65 4.75
CA LYS A 43 15.91 4.28 4.57
C LYS A 43 17.05 3.27 4.43
N ASN A 44 16.90 2.06 4.96
CA ASN A 44 17.93 1.04 4.89
C ASN A 44 18.08 0.46 3.46
N LEU A 45 17.04 0.60 2.63
CA LEU A 45 17.07 0.20 1.22
C LEU A 45 17.74 1.22 0.29
N GLU A 46 18.09 2.41 0.78
CA GLU A 46 18.80 3.43 -0.02
C GLU A 46 20.28 3.08 -0.24
N TYR A 47 20.87 2.33 0.69
CA TYR A 47 22.32 2.10 0.76
C TYR A 47 22.72 0.65 0.51
N GLU A 48 21.82 -0.30 0.72
CA GLU A 48 22.08 -1.73 0.51
C GLU A 48 21.22 -2.27 -0.63
N ASN A 49 21.76 -3.26 -1.37
CA ASN A 49 21.06 -4.00 -2.41
C ASN A 49 19.64 -4.36 -1.95
N LEU A 50 18.68 -4.35 -2.89
CA LEU A 50 17.25 -4.71 -2.74
C LEU A 50 16.93 -6.05 -2.04
N MET A 51 17.94 -6.77 -1.54
CA MET A 51 17.87 -8.03 -0.82
C MET A 51 17.82 -7.90 0.71
N VAL A 52 17.80 -6.68 1.27
CA VAL A 52 17.58 -6.52 2.71
C VAL A 52 16.10 -6.74 3.03
N ASP A 53 15.83 -7.69 3.94
CA ASP A 53 14.50 -7.93 4.48
C ASP A 53 14.05 -6.73 5.30
N SER A 54 13.19 -5.90 4.70
CA SER A 54 12.51 -4.82 5.42
C SER A 54 11.27 -5.40 6.10
N GLU A 55 11.36 -5.62 7.41
CA GLU A 55 10.21 -6.08 8.21
C GLU A 55 9.02 -5.11 8.09
N MET A 56 9.30 -3.81 8.07
CA MET A 56 8.29 -2.77 7.90
C MET A 56 7.56 -2.87 6.55
N LEU A 57 8.29 -3.07 5.45
CA LEU A 57 7.65 -3.27 4.14
C LEU A 57 6.93 -4.61 4.06
N THR A 58 7.47 -5.65 4.69
CA THR A 58 6.84 -6.98 4.74
C THR A 58 5.48 -6.91 5.43
N GLN A 59 5.40 -6.26 6.58
CA GLN A 59 4.14 -6.03 7.30
C GLN A 59 3.15 -5.18 6.49
N ALA A 60 3.61 -4.13 5.81
CA ALA A 60 2.77 -3.29 4.97
C ALA A 60 2.19 -4.06 3.75
N VAL A 61 2.98 -4.98 3.17
CA VAL A 61 2.53 -5.87 2.09
C VAL A 61 1.50 -6.88 2.60
N ASP A 62 1.71 -7.48 3.78
CA ASP A 62 0.75 -8.41 4.36
C ASP A 62 -0.61 -7.74 4.65
N GLU A 63 -0.58 -6.52 5.21
CA GLU A 63 -1.79 -5.73 5.43
C GLU A 63 -2.51 -5.41 4.11
N LEU A 64 -1.76 -5.07 3.06
CA LEU A 64 -2.30 -4.81 1.73
C LEU A 64 -2.97 -6.06 1.14
N LEU A 65 -2.31 -7.22 1.22
CA LEU A 65 -2.86 -8.50 0.74
C LEU A 65 -4.14 -8.87 1.49
N PHE A 66 -4.18 -8.65 2.81
CA PHE A 66 -5.38 -8.84 3.61
C PHE A 66 -6.53 -7.94 3.14
N ARG A 67 -6.28 -6.64 2.97
CA ARG A 67 -7.30 -5.65 2.55
C ARG A 67 -7.83 -5.90 1.13
N LEU A 68 -6.99 -6.43 0.25
CA LEU A 68 -7.38 -6.86 -1.10
C LEU A 68 -8.14 -8.19 -1.11
N ASN A 69 -8.32 -8.84 0.05
CA ASN A 69 -8.83 -10.21 0.17
C ASN A 69 -8.04 -11.19 -0.72
N LEU A 70 -6.75 -10.91 -0.89
CA LEU A 70 -5.76 -11.74 -1.59
C LEU A 70 -4.92 -12.54 -0.61
N SER A 71 -5.28 -12.53 0.69
CA SER A 71 -4.58 -13.27 1.74
C SER A 71 -4.27 -14.67 1.24
N ILE A 72 -2.98 -14.94 1.09
CA ILE A 72 -2.47 -16.25 0.70
C ILE A 72 -2.82 -17.17 1.85
N LEU A 73 -3.91 -17.92 1.70
CA LEU A 73 -4.24 -19.05 2.54
C LEU A 73 -3.05 -20.02 2.49
N GLY A 74 -2.22 -20.01 3.53
CA GLY A 74 -1.15 -20.99 3.76
C GLY A 74 0.26 -20.39 3.78
N ARG A 75 0.69 -19.93 4.96
CA ARG A 75 2.02 -20.27 5.47
C ARG A 75 1.83 -21.05 6.77
#